data_AF-A0A4V6WPH8-F1
#
_entry.id   AF-A0A4V6WPH8-F1
#
_cell.length_a   1.000
_cell.length_b   1.000
_cell.length_c   1.000
_cell.angle_alpha   90.00
_cell.angle_beta   90.00
_cell.angle_gamma   90.00
#
_symmetry.space_group_name_H-M   'P 1'
#
loop_
_entity.id
_entity.type
_entity.pdbx_description
1 polymer ?
#
loop_
_entity_poly.entity_id
_entity_poly.type
_entity_poly.pdbx_seq_one_letter_code
_entity_poly.pdbx_strand_id
1 'polypeptide(L)'
;MKAKKANTVDDQLTTEQQMNAEVLQAFNLITQSARAVVSNFETKKYRTSVLINHLQNNSNSLVKEYLSYFFNVTLTRNKNSLLVIYIGFDTEAVTRFGSMLHNQLIREVMKHTMQDNTSVNIESCIRVDANTKDVRYFFYKRITEGENEYVTILVDEPVAV
;
A
#
# COMPACT_ATOMS: atom_id res chain seq x y z
N MET A 1 -52.78 0.47 -17.43
CA MET A 1 -51.37 0.90 -17.50
C MET A 1 -50.49 -0.33 -17.30
N LYS A 2 -49.67 -0.72 -18.28
CA LYS A 2 -48.71 -1.82 -18.12
C LYS A 2 -47.44 -1.29 -17.49
N ALA A 3 -47.10 -1.78 -16.30
CA ALA A 3 -45.86 -1.43 -15.62
C ALA A 3 -44.65 -1.94 -16.44
N LYS A 4 -43.78 -1.02 -16.86
CA LYS A 4 -42.46 -1.35 -17.39
C LYS A 4 -41.65 -1.98 -16.25
N LYS A 5 -41.26 -3.24 -16.40
CA LYS A 5 -40.21 -3.84 -15.58
C LYS A 5 -38.93 -3.03 -15.80
N ALA A 6 -38.38 -2.48 -14.72
CA ALA A 6 -37.04 -1.92 -14.71
C ALA A 6 -36.07 -3.08 -14.96
N ASN A 7 -35.35 -3.04 -16.09
CA ASN A 7 -34.17 -3.88 -16.26
C ASN A 7 -33.11 -3.31 -15.31
N THR A 8 -32.89 -3.99 -14.19
CA THR A 8 -31.65 -3.85 -13.43
C THR A 8 -30.52 -4.32 -14.35
N VAL A 9 -29.79 -3.36 -14.93
CA VAL A 9 -28.50 -3.62 -15.55
C VAL A 9 -27.56 -3.89 -14.39
N ASP A 10 -27.27 -5.17 -14.13
CA ASP A 10 -26.07 -5.52 -13.38
C ASP A 10 -24.88 -5.04 -14.23
N ASP A 11 -24.37 -3.85 -13.92
CA ASP A 11 -23.15 -3.32 -14.55
C ASP A 11 -21.99 -4.23 -14.14
N GLN A 12 -21.74 -5.25 -14.97
CA GLN A 12 -20.53 -6.06 -14.84
C GLN A 12 -19.34 -5.15 -15.06
N LEU A 13 -18.50 -5.01 -14.02
CA LEU A 13 -17.26 -4.26 -14.09
C LEU A 13 -16.41 -4.78 -15.26
N THR A 14 -15.78 -3.87 -16.00
CA THR A 14 -14.78 -4.25 -17.00
C THR A 14 -13.62 -4.96 -16.32
N THR A 15 -12.87 -5.78 -17.06
CA THR A 15 -11.68 -6.47 -16.54
C THR A 15 -10.71 -5.49 -15.86
N GLU A 16 -10.50 -4.31 -16.45
CA GLU A 16 -9.63 -3.27 -15.89
C GLU A 16 -10.15 -2.72 -14.56
N GLN A 17 -11.47 -2.54 -14.45
CA GLN A 17 -12.10 -2.09 -13.20
C GLN A 17 -11.99 -3.15 -12.10
N GLN A 18 -12.16 -4.44 -12.45
CA GLN A 18 -11.96 -5.56 -11.53
C GLN A 18 -10.50 -5.62 -11.05
N MET A 19 -9.54 -5.52 -11.97
CA MET A 19 -8.11 -5.47 -11.61
C MET A 19 -7.79 -4.30 -10.70
N ASN A 20 -8.31 -3.10 -10.98
CA ASN A 20 -8.10 -1.93 -10.14
C ASN A 20 -8.70 -2.11 -8.73
N ALA A 21 -9.89 -2.72 -8.62
CA ALA A 21 -10.49 -3.02 -7.33
C ALA A 21 -9.64 -4.01 -6.53
N GLU A 22 -9.16 -5.08 -7.19
CA GLU A 22 -8.32 -6.10 -6.57
C GLU A 22 -6.96 -5.53 -6.13
N VAL A 23 -6.31 -4.71 -6.97
CA VAL A 23 -5.05 -4.02 -6.61
C VAL A 23 -5.25 -3.08 -5.42
N LEU A 24 -6.36 -2.34 -5.36
CA LEU A 24 -6.66 -1.46 -4.23
C LEU A 24 -6.89 -2.26 -2.94
N GLN A 25 -7.58 -3.40 -3.02
CA GLN A 25 -7.74 -4.31 -1.90
C GLN A 25 -6.40 -4.87 -1.42
N ALA A 26 -5.57 -5.36 -2.34
CA ALA A 26 -4.23 -5.85 -2.03
C ALA A 26 -3.36 -4.77 -1.36
N PHE A 27 -3.42 -3.51 -1.81
CA PHE A 27 -2.73 -2.40 -1.15
C PHE A 27 -3.15 -2.25 0.32
N ASN A 28 -4.45 -2.29 0.62
CA ASN A 28 -4.94 -2.16 1.99
C ASN A 28 -4.47 -3.33 2.87
N LEU A 29 -4.51 -4.57 2.35
CA LEU A 29 -4.04 -5.77 3.07
C LEU A 29 -2.53 -5.74 3.31
N ILE A 30 -1.74 -5.34 2.30
CA ILE A 30 -0.29 -5.20 2.41
C ILE A 30 0.06 -4.15 3.47
N THR A 31 -0.57 -2.99 3.47
CA THR A 31 -0.28 -1.93 4.44
C THR A 31 -0.68 -2.32 5.87
N GLN A 32 -1.75 -3.10 6.03
CA GLN A 32 -2.11 -3.70 7.31
C GLN A 32 -1.05 -4.72 7.79
N SER A 33 -0.64 -5.65 6.93
CA SER A 33 0.43 -6.61 7.25
C SER A 33 1.76 -5.91 7.53
N ALA A 34 2.07 -4.84 6.79
CA ALA A 34 3.29 -4.06 6.97
C ALA A 34 3.38 -3.43 8.36
N ARG A 35 2.24 -2.94 8.89
CA ARG A 35 2.12 -2.47 10.28
C ARG A 35 2.33 -3.60 11.29
N ALA A 36 1.73 -4.76 11.05
CA ALA A 36 1.89 -5.92 11.92
C ALA A 36 3.35 -6.43 11.97
N VAL A 37 4.08 -6.36 10.86
CA VAL A 37 5.49 -6.76 10.78
C VAL A 37 6.39 -5.89 11.68
N VAL A 38 6.03 -4.63 11.92
CA VAL A 38 6.80 -3.69 12.75
C VAL A 38 6.23 -3.48 14.15
N SER A 39 5.06 -4.04 14.48
CA SER A 39 4.37 -3.78 15.75
C SER A 39 5.15 -4.25 16.99
N ASN A 40 6.07 -5.20 16.85
CA ASN A 40 6.86 -5.73 17.96
C ASN A 40 8.06 -4.85 18.37
N PHE A 41 8.36 -3.76 17.64
CA PHE A 41 9.46 -2.88 18.02
C PHE A 41 9.09 -2.06 19.27
N GLU A 42 9.89 -2.12 20.33
CA GLU A 42 9.65 -1.31 21.53
C GLU A 42 9.66 0.20 21.22
N THR A 43 10.60 0.63 20.37
CA THR A 43 10.77 2.05 20.03
C THR A 43 9.60 2.55 19.18
N LYS A 44 8.85 3.53 19.71
CA LYS A 44 7.66 4.14 19.06
C LYS A 44 7.88 4.54 17.59
N LYS A 45 9.04 5.13 17.26
CA LYS A 45 9.33 5.59 15.88
C LYS A 45 9.32 4.45 14.85
N TYR A 46 9.63 3.22 15.26
CA TYR A 46 9.64 2.04 14.40
C TYR A 46 8.24 1.47 14.18
N ARG A 47 7.30 1.74 15.09
CA ARG A 47 5.87 1.40 14.99
C ARG A 47 5.01 2.52 14.41
N THR A 48 5.62 3.64 14.06
CA THR A 48 4.92 4.79 13.48
C THR A 48 4.89 4.64 11.96
N SER A 49 3.72 4.84 11.37
CA SER A 49 3.53 4.87 9.93
C SER A 49 2.71 6.08 9.51
N VAL A 50 2.82 6.47 8.25
CA VAL A 50 2.08 7.56 7.66
C VAL A 50 1.31 7.02 6.47
N LEU A 51 0.00 7.24 6.45
CA LEU A 51 -0.85 6.97 5.30
C LEU A 51 -1.20 8.30 4.63
N ILE A 52 -1.00 8.39 3.32
CA ILE A 52 -1.24 9.57 2.51
C ILE A 52 -2.26 9.20 1.44
N ASN A 53 -3.37 9.94 1.39
CA ASN A 53 -4.33 9.88 0.30
C ASN A 53 -4.09 11.09 -0.60
N HIS A 54 -3.50 10.87 -1.77
CA HIS A 54 -3.23 11.98 -2.69
C HIS A 54 -4.54 12.47 -3.30
N LEU A 55 -4.73 13.79 -3.32
CA LEU A 55 -5.81 14.41 -4.09
C LEU A 55 -5.69 13.95 -5.54
N GLN A 56 -6.76 13.35 -6.07
CA GLN A 56 -6.87 13.10 -7.50
C GLN A 56 -6.92 14.45 -8.20
N ASN A 57 -5.80 14.87 -8.78
CA ASN A 57 -5.80 15.91 -9.79
C ASN A 57 -5.47 15.26 -11.15
N ASN A 58 -5.79 15.94 -12.24
CA ASN A 58 -5.59 15.41 -13.60
C ASN A 58 -4.11 15.19 -13.99
N SER A 59 -3.14 15.59 -13.15
CA SER A 59 -1.71 15.51 -13.42
C SER A 59 -0.94 14.55 -12.49
N ASN A 60 -1.58 14.00 -11.45
CA ASN A 60 -0.92 13.16 -10.46
C ASN A 60 -1.32 11.69 -10.64
N SER A 61 -0.34 10.85 -10.93
CA SER A 61 -0.52 9.40 -10.98
C SER A 61 -0.49 8.76 -9.59
N LEU A 62 -0.02 9.46 -8.56
CA LEU A 62 -0.02 8.96 -7.18
C LEU A 62 -1.43 8.94 -6.63
N VAL A 63 -1.83 7.81 -6.06
CA VAL A 63 -3.17 7.59 -5.49
C VAL A 63 -3.08 7.52 -3.97
N LYS A 64 -2.25 6.62 -3.45
CA LYS A 64 -2.03 6.46 -2.00
C LYS A 64 -0.58 6.11 -1.71
N GLU A 65 -0.11 6.48 -0.52
CA GLU A 65 1.18 6.07 -0.03
C GLU A 65 1.10 5.65 1.42
N TYR A 66 1.84 4.60 1.75
CA TYR A 66 2.14 4.18 3.10
C TYR A 66 3.65 4.34 3.29
N LEU A 67 4.04 5.03 4.36
CA LEU A 67 5.44 5.25 4.73
C LEU A 67 5.67 4.73 6.15
N SER A 68 6.79 4.03 6.36
CA SER A 68 7.32 3.73 7.68
C SER A 68 8.80 4.10 7.75
N TYR A 69 9.43 3.89 8.90
CA TYR A 69 10.88 4.00 9.03
C TYR A 69 11.63 3.02 8.10
N PHE A 70 11.02 1.88 7.73
CA PHE A 70 11.70 0.76 7.09
C PHE A 70 11.40 0.63 5.60
N PHE A 71 10.20 1.03 5.17
CA PHE A 71 9.73 0.80 3.82
C PHE A 71 8.59 1.74 3.44
N ASN A 72 8.35 1.85 2.13
CA ASN A 72 7.17 2.50 1.58
C ASN A 72 6.38 1.53 0.69
N VAL A 73 5.07 1.73 0.65
CA VAL A 73 4.17 1.09 -0.31
C VAL A 73 3.40 2.20 -1.00
N THR A 74 3.57 2.33 -2.31
CA THR A 74 3.00 3.43 -3.10
C THR A 74 2.04 2.85 -4.14
N LEU A 75 0.80 3.31 -4.11
CA LEU A 75 -0.23 3.00 -5.08
C LEU A 75 -0.28 4.11 -6.13
N THR A 76 -0.07 3.73 -7.39
CA THR A 76 -0.04 4.67 -8.53
C THR A 76 -0.97 4.21 -9.64
N ARG A 77 -1.30 5.12 -10.56
CA ARG A 77 -2.01 4.85 -11.79
C ARG A 77 -1.06 4.97 -12.98
N ASN A 78 -0.96 3.93 -13.80
CA ASN A 78 -0.13 3.96 -14.99
C ASN A 78 -0.82 4.68 -16.17
N LYS A 79 -0.12 4.79 -17.31
CA LYS A 79 -0.64 5.45 -18.52
C LYS A 79 -1.92 4.81 -19.09
N ASN A 80 -2.18 3.55 -18.77
CA ASN A 80 -3.36 2.80 -19.20
C ASN A 80 -4.47 2.83 -18.13
N SER A 81 -4.41 3.75 -17.17
CA SER A 81 -5.37 3.85 -16.05
C SER A 81 -5.44 2.63 -15.11
N LEU A 82 -4.48 1.71 -15.18
CA LEU A 82 -4.37 0.59 -14.25
C LEU A 82 -3.60 1.00 -13.00
N LEU A 83 -4.06 0.52 -11.85
CA LEU A 83 -3.39 0.68 -10.59
C LEU A 83 -2.18 -0.26 -10.48
N VAL A 84 -1.10 0.26 -9.92
CA VAL A 84 0.18 -0.43 -9.74
C VAL A 84 0.72 -0.12 -8.36
N ILE A 85 1.16 -1.16 -7.63
CA ILE A 85 1.78 -1.05 -6.31
C ILE A 85 3.30 -1.12 -6.47
N TYR A 86 3.99 -0.14 -5.88
CA TYR A 86 5.44 -0.11 -5.74
C TYR A 86 5.82 -0.29 -4.28
N ILE A 87 6.71 -1.24 -3.98
CA ILE A 87 7.25 -1.49 -2.65
C ILE A 87 8.73 -1.12 -2.68
N GLY A 88 9.14 -0.25 -1.78
CA GLY A 88 10.53 0.14 -1.63
C GLY A 88 11.00 0.04 -0.18
N PHE A 89 12.31 -0.13 -0.03
CA PHE A 89 12.96 -0.38 1.24
C PHE A 89 14.00 0.68 1.56
N ASP A 90 14.14 1.02 2.84
CA ASP A 90 15.12 2.01 3.28
C ASP A 90 16.53 1.42 3.39
N THR A 91 17.51 2.10 2.78
CA THR A 91 18.91 1.64 2.74
C THR A 91 19.51 1.44 4.13
N GLU A 92 19.29 2.38 5.05
CA GLU A 92 19.88 2.30 6.39
C GLU A 92 19.12 1.28 7.25
N ALA A 93 17.81 1.19 7.09
CA ALA A 93 17.02 0.22 7.82
C ALA A 93 17.41 -1.22 7.44
N VAL A 94 17.63 -1.50 6.14
CA VAL A 94 18.22 -2.77 5.68
C VAL A 94 19.58 -3.00 6.33
N THR A 95 20.45 -1.99 6.30
CA THR A 95 21.83 -2.10 6.83
C THR A 95 21.85 -2.40 8.33
N ARG A 96 20.96 -1.77 9.11
CA ARG A 96 20.94 -1.87 10.58
C ARG A 96 20.16 -3.07 11.12
N PHE A 97 19.04 -3.43 10.49
CA PHE A 97 18.13 -4.49 10.98
C PHE A 97 18.20 -5.78 10.17
N GLY A 98 19.00 -5.77 9.09
CA GLY A 98 19.17 -6.90 8.19
C GLY A 98 17.96 -7.18 7.31
N SER A 99 17.99 -8.33 6.64
CA SER A 99 16.97 -8.72 5.66
C SER A 99 15.73 -9.36 6.27
N MET A 100 15.70 -9.64 7.57
CA MET A 100 14.58 -10.37 8.20
C MET A 100 13.25 -9.65 8.02
N LEU A 101 13.19 -8.36 8.39
CA LEU A 101 11.98 -7.54 8.28
C LEU A 101 11.52 -7.39 6.82
N HIS A 102 12.49 -7.21 5.93
CA HIS A 102 12.30 -7.09 4.48
C HIS A 102 11.67 -8.36 3.90
N ASN A 103 12.22 -9.52 4.26
CA ASN A 103 11.71 -10.82 3.85
C ASN A 103 10.30 -11.08 4.42
N GLN A 104 10.03 -10.67 5.66
CA GLN A 104 8.68 -10.76 6.24
C GLN A 104 7.67 -9.94 5.43
N LEU A 105 7.99 -8.68 5.09
CA LEU A 105 7.10 -7.87 4.27
C LEU A 105 6.92 -8.47 2.86
N ILE A 106 7.98 -8.94 2.21
CA ILE A 106 7.89 -9.55 0.87
C ILE A 106 6.97 -10.79 0.90
N ARG A 107 7.04 -11.62 1.94
CA ARG A 107 6.13 -12.76 2.11
C ARG A 107 4.67 -12.32 2.23
N GLU A 108 4.40 -11.27 2.98
CA GLU A 108 3.06 -10.70 3.10
C GLU A 108 2.57 -10.10 1.78
N VAL A 109 3.46 -9.46 1.00
CA VAL A 109 3.14 -9.00 -0.35
C VAL A 109 2.71 -10.18 -1.22
N MET A 110 3.56 -11.21 -1.34
CA MET A 110 3.25 -12.38 -2.17
C MET A 110 1.94 -13.05 -1.75
N LYS A 111 1.72 -13.22 -0.45
CA LYS A 111 0.48 -13.79 0.12
C LYS A 111 -0.77 -13.05 -0.35
N HIS A 112 -0.72 -11.73 -0.48
CA HIS A 112 -1.88 -10.91 -0.85
C HIS A 112 -2.00 -10.62 -2.35
N THR A 113 -1.03 -11.04 -3.17
CA THR A 113 -0.99 -10.67 -4.60
C THR A 113 -0.82 -11.84 -5.57
N MET A 114 -0.53 -13.05 -5.07
CA MET A 114 -0.44 -14.23 -5.91
C MET A 114 -1.77 -14.52 -6.59
N GLN A 115 -1.71 -14.97 -7.85
CA GLN A 115 -2.89 -15.27 -8.66
C GLN A 115 -3.90 -16.17 -7.92
N ASP A 116 -3.42 -17.21 -7.22
CA ASP A 116 -4.26 -18.17 -6.50
C ASP A 116 -5.08 -17.54 -5.36
N ASN A 117 -4.68 -16.35 -4.89
CA ASN A 117 -5.31 -15.64 -3.78
C ASN A 117 -6.13 -14.43 -4.23
N THR A 118 -6.22 -14.17 -5.53
CA THR A 118 -6.86 -12.97 -6.09
C THR A 118 -7.96 -13.35 -7.07
N SER A 119 -9.03 -12.54 -7.15
CA SER A 119 -10.16 -12.82 -8.05
C SER A 119 -9.79 -12.71 -9.54
N VAL A 120 -8.80 -11.86 -9.84
CA VAL A 120 -8.19 -11.65 -11.15
C VAL A 120 -6.68 -11.55 -10.97
N ASN A 121 -5.89 -12.03 -11.93
CA ASN A 121 -4.42 -11.96 -11.81
C ASN A 121 -3.95 -10.50 -11.83
N ILE A 122 -3.34 -10.06 -10.73
CA ILE A 122 -2.76 -8.71 -10.56
C ILE A 122 -1.24 -8.73 -10.38
N GLU A 123 -0.56 -9.86 -10.57
CA GLU A 123 0.89 -9.98 -10.34
C GLU A 123 1.68 -8.98 -11.21
N SER A 124 1.21 -8.75 -12.44
CA SER A 124 1.77 -7.73 -13.34
C SER A 124 1.61 -6.29 -12.84
N CYS A 125 0.84 -6.05 -11.78
CA CYS A 125 0.63 -4.75 -11.16
C CYS A 125 1.50 -4.54 -9.90
N ILE A 126 2.33 -5.52 -9.51
CA ILE A 126 3.19 -5.43 -8.33
C ILE A 126 4.64 -5.18 -8.76
N ARG A 127 5.29 -4.21 -8.12
CA ARG A 127 6.69 -3.85 -8.36
C ARG A 127 7.40 -3.78 -7.02
N VAL A 128 8.44 -4.59 -6.86
CA VAL A 128 9.36 -4.49 -5.73
C VAL A 128 10.64 -3.86 -6.24
N ASP A 129 11.03 -2.72 -5.65
CA ASP A 129 12.22 -2.01 -6.07
C ASP A 129 13.45 -2.87 -5.80
N ALA A 130 14.27 -3.09 -6.84
CA ALA A 130 15.50 -3.87 -6.73
C ALA A 130 16.58 -3.17 -5.88
N ASN A 131 16.50 -1.84 -5.79
CA ASN A 131 17.44 -1.02 -5.05
C ASN A 131 16.72 -0.38 -3.85
N THR A 132 17.46 -0.23 -2.75
CA THR A 132 17.01 0.54 -1.59
C THR A 132 17.07 2.04 -1.89
N LYS A 133 16.28 2.83 -1.17
CA LYS A 133 16.21 4.30 -1.31
C LYS A 133 16.12 4.98 0.05
N ASP A 134 16.20 6.30 0.09
CA ASP A 134 16.02 7.06 1.35
C ASP A 134 14.53 7.26 1.64
N VAL A 135 13.88 6.22 2.17
CA VAL A 135 12.48 6.29 2.58
C VAL A 135 12.34 7.11 3.86
N ARG A 136 13.32 7.00 4.77
CA ARG A 136 13.30 7.68 6.07
C ARG A 136 13.21 9.19 5.96
N TYR A 137 13.90 9.80 5.00
CA TYR A 137 13.79 11.25 4.79
C TYR A 137 12.34 11.67 4.54
N PHE A 138 11.63 10.98 3.63
CA PHE A 138 10.22 11.26 3.34
C PHE A 138 9.33 10.98 4.55
N PHE A 139 9.55 9.87 5.25
CA PHE A 139 8.83 9.53 6.47
C PHE A 139 8.97 10.65 7.53
N TYR A 140 10.18 11.07 7.87
CA TYR A 140 10.43 12.12 8.86
C TYR A 140 9.87 13.47 8.44
N LYS A 141 9.98 13.82 7.16
CA LYS A 141 9.37 15.03 6.63
C LYS A 141 7.86 15.02 6.88
N ARG A 142 7.17 13.93 6.57
CA ARG A 142 5.71 13.82 6.77
C ARG A 142 5.30 13.83 8.24
N ILE A 143 6.06 13.16 9.11
CA ILE A 143 5.83 13.22 10.55
C ILE A 143 5.98 14.66 11.08
N THR A 144 6.95 15.41 10.56
CA THR A 144 7.18 16.82 10.95
C THR A 144 6.10 17.76 10.44
N GLU A 145 5.59 17.53 9.22
CA GLU A 145 4.45 18.27 8.65
C GLU A 145 3.14 18.03 9.42
N GLY A 146 3.00 16.86 10.05
CA GLY A 146 1.84 16.51 10.88
C GLY A 146 0.64 16.00 10.07
N GLU A 147 -0.43 15.70 10.79
CA GLU A 147 -1.68 15.22 10.20
C GLU A 147 -2.46 16.35 9.52
N ASN A 148 -3.20 15.99 8.46
CA ASN A 148 -4.14 16.86 7.77
C ASN A 148 -5.21 16.01 7.06
N GLU A 149 -6.07 16.64 6.26
CA GLU A 149 -7.17 15.96 5.53
C GLU A 149 -6.69 14.78 4.65
N TYR A 150 -5.43 14.80 4.22
CA TYR A 150 -4.83 13.83 3.29
C TYR A 150 -3.75 12.97 3.94
N VAL A 151 -3.31 13.29 5.15
CA VAL A 151 -2.19 12.64 5.84
C VAL A 151 -2.65 12.17 7.21
N THR A 152 -2.57 10.86 7.44
CA THR A 152 -2.86 10.22 8.72
C THR A 152 -1.60 9.60 9.28
N ILE A 153 -1.32 9.84 10.56
CA ILE A 153 -0.18 9.26 11.27
C ILE A 153 -0.71 8.19 12.22
N LEU A 154 -0.25 6.96 12.02
CA LEU A 154 -0.67 5.81 12.80
C LEU A 154 0.49 5.34 13.66
N VAL A 155 0.20 5.00 14.91
CA VAL A 155 1.17 4.32 15.80
C VAL A 155 0.54 3.02 16.25
N ASP A 156 1.14 1.89 15.88
CA ASP A 156 0.69 0.57 16.31
C ASP A 156 1.19 0.29 17.72
N GLU A 157 0.35 -0.20 18.62
CA GLU A 157 0.79 -0.63 19.96
C GLU A 157 1.51 -1.99 19.92
N PRO A 158 2.49 -2.23 20.81
CA PRO A 158 3.13 -3.54 20.89
C PRO A 158 2.09 -4.57 21.28
N VAL A 159 2.12 -5.72 20.61
CA VAL A 159 1.32 -6.86 21.05
C VAL A 159 1.91 -7.30 22.39
N ALA A 160 1.15 -7.15 23.48
CA ALA A 160 1.54 -7.67 24.78
C ALA A 160 1.70 -9.20 24.64
N VAL A 161 2.91 -9.69 24.91
CA VAL A 161 3.24 -11.13 24.95
C VAL A 161 2.64 -11.75 26.19
#